data_AF-A0A552IWN9-F1
#
_entry.id   AF-A0A552IWN9-F1
#
_cell.length_a   1.000
_cell.length_b   1.000
_cell.length_c   1.000
_cell.angle_alpha   90.00
_cell.angle_beta   90.00
_cell.angle_gamma   90.00
#
_symmetry.space_group_name_H-M   'P 1'
#
loop_
_entity.id
_entity.type
_entity.pdbx_description
1 polymer ?
#
loop_
_entity_poly.entity_id
_entity_poly.type
_entity_poly.pdbx_seq_one_letter_code
_entity_poly.pdbx_strand_id
1 'polypeptide(L)'
;MERELLEQIDSAKATELNLFSNFGETEATLPGLEQLQNVAERLRNPYIRFQRILLLIAESQPTVDRATLELLERSLEDAMATVEAAQATTREIKQNWSLS
;
A
#
# COMPACT_ATOMS: atom_id res chain seq x y z
N MET A 1 1.93 -3.23 -10.93
CA MET A 1 2.48 -2.73 -9.66
C MET A 1 1.94 -1.38 -9.24
N GLU A 2 2.18 -0.28 -9.98
CA GLU A 2 1.69 1.05 -9.56
C GLU A 2 0.18 1.06 -9.28
N ARG A 3 -0.60 0.58 -10.26
CA ARG A 3 -2.05 0.43 -10.14
C ARG A 3 -2.45 -0.40 -8.92
N GLU A 4 -1.75 -1.48 -8.67
CA GLU A 4 -2.04 -2.39 -7.55
C GLU A 4 -1.79 -1.74 -6.20
N LEU A 5 -0.70 -0.98 -6.05
CA LEU A 5 -0.43 -0.18 -4.85
C LEU A 5 -1.56 0.84 -4.60
N LEU A 6 -2.01 1.55 -5.64
CA LEU A 6 -3.12 2.50 -5.54
C LEU A 6 -4.43 1.80 -5.18
N GLU A 7 -4.72 0.64 -5.77
CA GLU A 7 -5.92 -0.16 -5.46
C GLU A 7 -5.90 -0.65 -4.01
N GLN A 8 -4.74 -1.06 -3.48
CA GLN A 8 -4.66 -1.46 -2.06
C GLN A 8 -4.75 -0.27 -1.11
N ILE A 9 -4.22 0.90 -1.47
CA ILE A 9 -4.41 2.14 -0.69
C ILE A 9 -5.90 2.48 -0.63
N ASP A 10 -6.57 2.46 -1.78
CA ASP A 10 -8.00 2.72 -1.88
C ASP A 10 -8.81 1.71 -1.05
N SER A 11 -8.52 0.42 -1.20
CA SER A 11 -9.17 -0.66 -0.43
C SER A 11 -9.03 -0.46 1.08
N ALA A 12 -7.85 -0.10 1.58
CA ALA A 12 -7.62 0.17 3.00
C ALA A 12 -8.42 1.39 3.47
N LYS A 13 -8.39 2.51 2.73
CA LYS A 13 -9.13 3.74 3.07
C LYS A 13 -10.64 3.55 2.98
N ALA A 14 -11.14 2.80 2.01
CA ALA A 14 -12.55 2.46 1.88
C ALA A 14 -13.02 1.58 3.04
N THR A 15 -12.20 0.60 3.45
CA THR A 15 -12.49 -0.25 4.62
C THR A 15 -12.51 0.56 5.91
N GLU A 16 -11.58 1.51 6.07
CA GLU A 16 -11.50 2.40 7.23
C GLU A 16 -12.75 3.27 7.33
N LEU A 17 -13.15 3.87 6.21
CA LEU A 17 -14.38 4.65 6.13
C LEU A 17 -15.62 3.80 6.43
N ASN A 18 -15.69 2.57 5.93
CA ASN A 18 -16.81 1.66 6.17
C ASN A 18 -16.89 1.27 7.66
N LEU A 19 -15.77 0.91 8.28
CA LEU A 19 -15.66 0.63 9.72
C LEU A 19 -16.14 1.83 10.55
N PHE A 20 -15.61 3.02 10.27
CA PHE A 20 -15.99 4.24 10.98
C PHE A 20 -17.46 4.60 10.76
N SER A 21 -17.99 4.47 9.54
CA SER A 21 -19.37 4.86 9.23
C SER A 21 -20.40 3.96 9.89
N ASN A 22 -20.11 2.66 10.03
CA ASN A 22 -21.05 1.69 10.60
C ASN A 22 -20.98 1.63 12.13
N PHE A 23 -19.79 1.80 12.71
CA PHE A 23 -19.55 1.52 14.13
C PHE A 23 -19.01 2.73 14.92
N GLY A 24 -18.61 3.80 14.24
CA GLY A 24 -17.94 4.96 14.84
C GLY A 24 -16.51 4.65 15.30
N GLU A 25 -15.89 5.66 15.91
CA GLU A 25 -14.61 5.53 16.59
C GLU A 25 -14.87 5.25 18.08
N THR A 26 -14.62 4.01 18.48
CA THR A 26 -14.83 3.50 19.84
C THR A 26 -13.57 2.74 20.27
N GLU A 27 -13.43 2.43 21.56
CA GLU A 27 -12.29 1.62 22.06
C GLU A 27 -12.14 0.29 21.30
N ALA A 28 -13.25 -0.30 20.85
CA ALA A 28 -13.22 -1.56 20.12
C ALA A 28 -12.77 -1.37 18.66
N THR A 29 -13.17 -0.29 17.98
CA THR A 29 -12.84 -0.04 16.56
C THR A 29 -11.49 0.65 16.38
N LEU A 30 -10.98 1.35 17.39
CA LEU A 30 -9.74 2.12 17.33
C LEU A 30 -8.54 1.30 16.81
N PRO A 31 -8.27 0.06 17.28
CA PRO A 31 -7.16 -0.73 16.76
C PRO A 31 -7.29 -1.03 15.26
N GLY A 32 -8.50 -1.30 14.77
CA GLY A 32 -8.76 -1.57 13.36
C GLY A 32 -8.58 -0.33 12.48
N LEU A 33 -9.04 0.84 12.96
CA LEU A 33 -8.86 2.12 12.27
C LEU A 33 -7.38 2.48 12.16
N GLU A 34 -6.62 2.37 13.25
CA GLU A 34 -5.18 2.60 13.26
C GLU A 34 -4.43 1.62 12.34
N GLN A 35 -4.80 0.34 12.33
CA GLN A 35 -4.20 -0.65 11.43
C GLN A 35 -4.43 -0.30 9.95
N LEU A 36 -5.65 0.10 9.57
CA LEU A 36 -5.96 0.47 8.19
C LEU A 36 -5.23 1.74 7.75
N GLN A 37 -5.11 2.73 8.64
CA GLN A 37 -4.29 3.91 8.38
C GLN A 37 -2.82 3.54 8.16
N ASN A 38 -2.25 2.71 9.04
CA ASN A 38 -0.88 2.22 8.93
C ASN A 38 -0.66 1.43 7.62
N VAL A 39 -1.63 0.63 7.19
CA VAL A 39 -1.57 -0.08 5.90
C VAL A 39 -1.48 0.91 4.75
N ALA A 40 -2.35 1.92 4.70
CA ALA A 40 -2.33 2.92 3.65
C ALA A 40 -1.00 3.71 3.64
N GLU A 41 -0.45 4.04 4.81
CA GLU A 41 0.85 4.72 4.92
C GLU A 41 2.00 3.84 4.42
N ARG A 42 2.02 2.56 4.79
CA ARG A 42 3.05 1.61 4.33
C ARG A 42 3.06 1.43 2.82
N LEU A 43 1.89 1.45 2.17
CA LEU A 43 1.76 1.33 0.72
C LEU A 43 2.19 2.60 -0.05
N ARG A 44 2.14 3.79 0.57
CA ARG A 44 2.58 5.04 -0.08
C ARG A 44 4.08 5.06 -0.37
N ASN A 45 4.89 4.50 0.53
CA ASN A 45 6.34 4.47 0.40
C ASN A 45 6.82 3.75 -0.87
N PRO A 46 6.41 2.49 -1.15
CA PRO A 46 6.77 1.82 -2.39
C PRO A 46 6.21 2.55 -3.62
N TYR A 47 5.00 3.12 -3.56
CA TYR A 47 4.44 3.89 -4.68
C TYR A 47 5.34 5.07 -5.07
N ILE A 48 5.72 5.90 -4.10
CA ILE A 48 6.60 7.07 -4.33
C ILE A 48 7.98 6.62 -4.82
N ARG A 49 8.54 5.56 -4.21
CA ARG A 49 9.84 5.01 -4.62
C ARG A 49 9.80 4.56 -6.08
N PHE A 50 8.75 3.85 -6.48
CA PHE A 50 8.56 3.39 -7.85
C PHE A 50 8.54 4.56 -8.85
N GLN A 51 7.75 5.60 -8.57
CA GLN A 51 7.68 6.77 -9.45
C GLN A 51 9.05 7.44 -9.64
N ARG A 52 9.83 7.55 -8.56
CA ARG A 52 11.18 8.14 -8.61
C ARG A 52 12.13 7.30 -9.46
N ILE A 53 12.11 5.97 -9.33
CA ILE A 53 12.98 5.09 -10.11
C ILE A 53 12.60 5.12 -11.59
N LEU A 54 11.29 5.11 -11.90
CA LEU A 54 10.83 5.21 -13.29
C LEU A 54 11.24 6.53 -13.95
N LEU A 55 11.21 7.63 -13.20
CA LEU A 55 11.72 8.92 -13.68
C LEU A 55 13.23 8.87 -13.96
N LEU A 56 14.03 8.32 -13.03
CA LEU A 56 15.48 8.16 -13.23
C LEU A 56 15.79 7.32 -14.47
N ILE A 57 15.02 6.26 -14.71
CA ILE A 57 15.14 5.43 -15.91
C ILE A 57 14.84 6.25 -17.18
N ALA A 58 13.75 7.02 -17.16
CA ALA A 58 13.33 7.84 -18.31
C ALA A 58 14.33 8.95 -18.66
N GLU A 59 14.98 9.53 -17.65
CA GLU A 59 15.98 10.60 -17.80
C GLU A 59 17.38 10.08 -18.14
N SER A 60 17.61 8.77 -18.03
CA SER A 60 18.95 8.19 -18.22
C SER A 60 19.39 8.20 -19.68
N GLN A 61 20.61 8.68 -19.94
CA GLN A 61 21.22 8.76 -21.26
C GLN A 61 22.72 8.42 -21.18
N PRO A 62 23.31 7.73 -22.19
CA PRO A 62 22.65 7.10 -23.33
C PRO A 62 21.96 5.77 -22.97
N THR A 63 22.25 5.22 -21.79
CA THR A 63 21.67 3.98 -21.29
C THR A 63 21.52 4.06 -19.78
N VAL A 64 20.49 3.39 -19.26
CA VAL A 64 20.32 3.15 -17.83
C VAL A 64 21.49 2.32 -17.30
N ASP A 65 22.01 2.73 -16.15
CA ASP A 65 23.04 1.98 -15.45
C ASP A 65 22.45 0.76 -14.73
N ARG A 66 23.29 -0.26 -14.54
CA ARG A 66 22.88 -1.52 -13.92
C ARG A 66 22.34 -1.35 -12.50
N ALA A 67 22.89 -0.42 -11.71
CA ALA A 67 22.48 -0.23 -10.33
C ALA A 67 21.05 0.33 -10.23
N THR A 68 20.65 1.20 -11.16
CA THR A 68 19.27 1.69 -11.28
C THR A 68 18.28 0.56 -11.60
N LEU A 69 18.65 -0.39 -12.47
CA LEU A 69 17.83 -1.57 -12.76
C LEU A 69 17.72 -2.51 -11.55
N GLU A 70 18.83 -2.76 -10.84
CA GLU A 70 18.83 -3.56 -9.62
C GLU A 70 17.99 -2.90 -8.50
N LEU A 71 17.98 -1.56 -8.44
CA LEU A 71 17.13 -0.81 -7.52
C LEU A 71 15.64 -0.96 -7.87
N LEU A 72 15.29 -0.98 -9.16
CA LEU A 72 13.92 -1.24 -9.62
C LEU A 72 13.46 -2.65 -9.21
N GLU A 73 14.29 -3.67 -9.46
CA GLU A 73 13.99 -5.06 -9.15
C GLU A 73 13.73 -5.26 -7.65
N ARG A 74 14.63 -4.79 -6.79
CA ARG A 74 14.43 -4.87 -5.31
C ARG A 74 13.21 -4.10 -4.85
N SER A 75 12.93 -2.95 -5.46
CA SER A 75 11.74 -2.16 -5.11
C SER A 75 10.45 -2.88 -5.48
N LEU A 76 10.47 -3.73 -6.52
CA LEU A 76 9.34 -4.58 -6.88
C LEU A 76 9.11 -5.69 -5.87
N GLU A 77 10.16 -6.39 -5.46
CA GLU A 77 10.08 -7.43 -4.43
C GLU A 77 9.55 -6.87 -3.10
N ASP A 78 10.11 -5.76 -2.62
CA ASP A 78 9.67 -5.07 -1.40
C ASP A 78 8.19 -4.68 -1.47
N ALA A 79 7.77 -4.12 -2.61
CA ALA A 79 6.41 -3.65 -2.78
C ALA A 79 5.41 -4.80 -2.87
N MET A 80 5.79 -5.94 -3.46
CA MET A 80 4.94 -7.14 -3.51
C MET A 80 4.70 -7.67 -2.09
N ALA A 81 5.76 -7.81 -1.29
CA ALA A 81 5.62 -8.21 0.11
C ALA A 81 4.74 -7.23 0.92
N THR A 82 4.86 -5.93 0.64
CA THR A 82 4.04 -4.90 1.29
C THR A 82 2.57 -5.01 0.88
N VAL A 83 2.28 -5.27 -0.40
CA VAL A 83 0.93 -5.49 -0.92
C VAL A 83 0.29 -6.73 -0.29
N GLU A 84 1.01 -7.84 -0.21
CA GLU A 84 0.49 -9.08 0.39
C GLU A 84 0.13 -8.88 1.87
N ALA A 85 1.01 -8.23 2.65
CA ALA A 85 0.74 -7.91 4.05
C ALA A 85 -0.47 -6.97 4.20
N ALA A 86 -0.56 -5.93 3.36
CA ALA A 86 -1.68 -5.00 3.36
C ALA A 86 -3.02 -5.67 3.04
N GLN A 87 -3.04 -6.57 2.05
CA GLN A 87 -4.22 -7.36 1.69
C GLN A 87 -4.67 -8.27 2.83
N ALA A 88 -3.71 -8.93 3.51
CA ALA A 88 -4.01 -9.79 4.65
C ALA A 88 -4.66 -9.00 5.79
N THR A 89 -4.04 -7.89 6.22
CA THR A 89 -4.58 -7.04 7.30
C THR A 89 -5.94 -6.44 6.94
N THR A 90 -6.10 -5.92 5.72
CA THR A 90 -7.39 -5.34 5.29
C THR A 90 -8.49 -6.40 5.28
N ARG A 91 -8.19 -7.62 4.79
CA ARG A 91 -9.13 -8.74 4.78
C ARG A 91 -9.51 -9.19 6.18
N GLU A 92 -8.55 -9.28 7.09
CA GLU A 92 -8.78 -9.65 8.49
C GLU A 92 -9.75 -8.65 9.16
N ILE A 93 -9.54 -7.36 8.97
CA ILE A 93 -10.41 -6.32 9.55
C ILE A 93 -11.81 -6.38 8.95
N LYS A 94 -11.92 -6.58 7.63
CA LYS A 94 -13.24 -6.80 6.99
C LYS A 94 -13.96 -8.00 7.59
N GLN A 95 -13.27 -9.11 7.83
CA GLN A 95 -13.87 -10.31 8.42
C GLN A 95 -14.29 -10.09 9.88
N ASN A 96 -13.42 -9.48 10.69
CA ASN A 96 -13.68 -9.22 12.11
C ASN A 96 -14.92 -8.35 12.33
N TRP A 97 -15.16 -7.39 11.42
CA TRP A 97 -16.27 -6.43 11.51
C TRP A 97 -17.41 -6.71 10.53
N SER A 98 -17.37 -7.85 9.81
CA SER A 98 -18.35 -8.22 8.80
C SER A 98 -18.62 -7.12 7.74
N LEU A 99 -17.56 -6.44 7.31
CA LEU A 99 -17.59 -5.38 6.29
C LEU A 99 -17.51 -5.99 4.88
N SER A 100 -18.20 -5.36 3.92
CA SER A 100 -18.11 -5.66 2.49
C SER A 100 -16.82 -5.09 1.85
#